data_AF-A0A9D9UC37-F1
#
_entry.id   AF-A0A9D9UC37-F1
#
_cell.length_a   1.000
_cell.length_b   1.000
_cell.length_c   1.000
_cell.angle_alpha   90.00
_cell.angle_beta   90.00
_cell.angle_gamma   90.00
#
_symmetry.space_group_name_H-M   'P 1'
#
loop_
_entity.id
_entity.type
_entity.pdbx_description
1 polymer ?
#
loop_
_entity_poly.entity_id
_entity_poly.type
_entity_poly.pdbx_seq_one_letter_code
_entity_poly.pdbx_strand_id
1 'polypeptide(L)'
;MNQKTVIAKLDALLIPLGFARQKFTWNRRSASVVDVVDVQLSKAGDAVTVNAGVLDPEVHVALWGSKPPETVEQPTCTVCARIGELIDGRDKWWQLSEGSTPADVTEAVATHVVPFLARVSTHAGMKQWLLDSAVEKKRYPPPIISLAIIKSLSGEAVEACKLLADLQKKATGAWRTRVAEVAVRLGCG
;
A
#
# COMPACT_ATOMS: atom_id res chain seq x y z
N MET A 1 -27.38 -6.51 -3.28
CA MET A 1 -27.35 -7.20 -1.96
C MET A 1 -25.96 -7.76 -1.61
N ASN A 2 -24.95 -7.69 -2.50
CA ASN A 2 -23.73 -8.50 -2.33
C ASN A 2 -22.60 -7.80 -1.56
N GLN A 3 -22.59 -6.47 -1.42
CA GLN A 3 -21.52 -5.78 -0.69
C GLN A 3 -21.47 -6.19 0.78
N LYS A 4 -22.62 -6.20 1.48
CA LYS A 4 -22.67 -6.64 2.89
C LYS A 4 -22.16 -8.09 3.05
N THR A 5 -22.47 -8.96 2.10
CA THR A 5 -22.01 -10.35 2.08
C THR A 5 -20.51 -10.45 1.82
N VAL A 6 -19.95 -9.62 0.92
CA VAL A 6 -18.48 -9.50 0.72
C VAL A 6 -17.82 -9.11 2.05
N ILE A 7 -18.31 -8.06 2.72
CA ILE A 7 -17.76 -7.61 4.01
C ILE A 7 -17.85 -8.71 5.07
N ALA A 8 -18.99 -9.40 5.19
CA ALA A 8 -19.16 -10.46 6.18
C ALA A 8 -18.22 -11.66 5.94
N LYS A 9 -17.97 -12.03 4.68
CA LYS A 9 -17.01 -13.10 4.36
C LYS A 9 -15.56 -12.66 4.61
N LEU A 10 -15.22 -11.41 4.30
CA LEU A 10 -13.90 -10.86 4.61
C LEU A 10 -13.69 -10.73 6.13
N ASP A 11 -14.73 -10.40 6.90
CA ASP A 11 -14.66 -10.46 8.37
C ASP A 11 -14.33 -11.88 8.84
N ALA A 12 -15.03 -12.89 8.32
CA ALA A 12 -14.76 -14.29 8.66
C ALA A 12 -13.36 -14.78 8.26
N LEU A 13 -12.75 -14.19 7.23
CA LEU A 13 -11.38 -14.48 6.80
C LEU A 13 -10.32 -13.71 7.61
N LEU A 14 -10.49 -12.40 7.77
CA LEU A 14 -9.44 -11.48 8.22
C LEU A 14 -9.43 -11.31 9.76
N ILE A 15 -10.59 -11.35 10.43
CA ILE A 15 -10.63 -11.19 11.89
C ILE A 15 -9.83 -12.30 12.60
N PRO A 16 -9.96 -13.59 12.23
CA PRO A 16 -9.13 -14.65 12.82
C PRO A 16 -7.63 -14.46 12.58
N LEU A 17 -7.24 -13.73 11.53
CA LEU A 17 -5.84 -13.40 11.22
C LEU A 17 -5.32 -12.17 11.99
N GLY A 18 -6.13 -11.60 12.89
CA GLY A 18 -5.77 -10.46 13.74
C GLY A 18 -6.12 -9.08 13.16
N PHE A 19 -6.91 -9.02 12.08
CA PHE A 19 -7.37 -7.74 11.56
C PHE A 19 -8.55 -7.19 12.36
N ALA A 20 -8.52 -5.89 12.64
CA ALA A 20 -9.67 -5.13 13.13
C ALA A 20 -10.30 -4.36 11.97
N ARG A 21 -11.63 -4.42 11.83
CA ARG A 21 -12.36 -3.72 10.78
C ARG A 21 -12.87 -2.35 11.25
N GLN A 22 -12.73 -1.36 10.37
CA GLN A 22 -13.43 -0.09 10.44
C GLN A 22 -14.05 0.22 9.07
N LYS A 23 -15.39 0.26 9.02
CA LYS A 23 -16.16 0.40 7.77
C LYS A 23 -15.79 -0.68 6.74
N PHE A 24 -15.09 -0.31 5.67
CA PHE A 24 -14.67 -1.16 4.55
C PHE A 24 -13.16 -1.44 4.56
N THR A 25 -12.48 -1.07 5.63
CA THR A 25 -11.03 -1.20 5.78
C THR A 25 -10.73 -2.10 6.97
N TRP A 26 -9.75 -2.98 6.80
CA TRP A 26 -9.22 -3.86 7.83
C TRP A 26 -7.77 -3.47 8.07
N ASN A 27 -7.39 -3.30 9.34
CA ASN A 27 -6.01 -3.08 9.74
C ASN A 27 -5.55 -4.20 10.65
N ARG A 28 -4.35 -4.72 10.41
CA ARG A 28 -3.65 -5.60 11.36
C ARG A 28 -2.34 -4.94 11.73
N ARG A 29 -2.20 -4.60 13.01
CA ARG A 29 -1.00 -3.96 13.56
C ARG A 29 -0.07 -5.04 14.12
N SER A 30 1.17 -5.04 13.67
CA SER A 30 2.27 -5.77 14.29
C SER A 30 3.20 -4.81 15.01
N ALA A 31 4.31 -5.31 15.57
CA ALA A 31 5.30 -4.46 16.22
C ALA A 31 5.99 -3.49 15.24
N SER A 32 6.11 -3.86 13.95
CA SER A 32 6.89 -3.11 12.96
C SER A 32 6.06 -2.48 11.85
N VAL A 33 4.88 -3.02 11.53
CA VAL A 33 4.09 -2.57 10.36
C VAL A 33 2.59 -2.59 10.62
N VAL A 34 1.84 -1.93 9.74
CA VAL A 34 0.38 -2.04 9.67
C VAL A 34 -0.03 -2.59 8.32
N ASP A 35 -0.62 -3.78 8.32
CA ASP A 35 -1.25 -4.35 7.13
C ASP A 35 -2.62 -3.71 6.94
N VAL A 36 -2.97 -3.43 5.68
CA VAL A 36 -4.22 -2.80 5.28
C VAL A 36 -4.87 -3.61 4.16
N VAL A 37 -6.14 -3.95 4.33
CA VAL A 37 -7.03 -4.45 3.27
C VAL A 37 -8.23 -3.52 3.20
N ASP A 38 -8.57 -3.04 2.01
CA ASP A 38 -9.64 -2.07 1.80
C ASP A 38 -10.55 -2.50 0.64
N VAL A 39 -11.85 -2.55 0.88
CA VAL A 39 -12.86 -2.80 -0.17
C VAL A 39 -13.31 -1.48 -0.76
N GLN A 40 -13.01 -1.30 -2.04
CA GLN A 40 -13.40 -0.12 -2.79
C GLN A 40 -14.62 -0.42 -3.67
N LEU A 41 -15.64 0.43 -3.58
CA LEU A 41 -16.79 0.42 -4.49
C LEU A 41 -16.48 1.19 -5.78
N SER A 42 -17.09 0.76 -6.88
CA SER A 42 -17.14 1.53 -8.12
C SER A 42 -17.93 2.82 -7.88
N LYS A 43 -17.74 3.82 -8.75
CA LYS A 43 -18.51 5.08 -8.66
C LYS A 43 -20.03 4.85 -8.75
N ALA A 44 -20.46 3.85 -9.52
CA ALA A 44 -21.87 3.47 -9.65
C ALA A 44 -22.38 2.62 -8.48
N GLY A 45 -21.48 2.10 -7.62
CA GLY A 45 -21.83 1.24 -6.49
C GLY A 45 -22.27 -0.17 -6.90
N ASP A 46 -21.99 -0.56 -8.14
CA ASP A 46 -22.38 -1.83 -8.76
C ASP A 46 -21.25 -2.86 -8.83
N ALA A 47 -20.01 -2.46 -8.56
CA ALA A 47 -18.85 -3.34 -8.59
C ALA A 47 -17.90 -3.05 -7.43
N VAL A 48 -17.06 -4.03 -7.10
CA VAL A 48 -16.05 -3.92 -6.03
C VAL A 48 -14.67 -4.32 -6.52
N THR A 49 -13.65 -3.73 -5.90
CA THR A 49 -12.26 -4.21 -5.94
C THR A 49 -11.68 -4.21 -4.54
N VAL A 50 -10.51 -4.80 -4.38
CA VAL A 50 -9.76 -4.81 -3.12
C VAL A 50 -8.43 -4.13 -3.33
N ASN A 51 -8.11 -3.17 -2.47
CA ASN A 51 -6.78 -2.61 -2.36
C ASN A 51 -6.09 -3.20 -1.12
N ALA A 52 -4.79 -3.44 -1.21
CA ALA A 52 -3.97 -3.93 -0.14
C ALA A 52 -2.74 -3.06 0.03
N GLY A 53 -2.19 -3.00 1.23
CA GLY A 53 -0.93 -2.31 1.46
C GLY A 53 -0.33 -2.59 2.82
N VAL A 54 0.95 -2.28 2.95
CA VAL A 54 1.67 -2.30 4.22
C VAL A 54 2.25 -0.92 4.47
N LEU A 55 1.93 -0.38 5.64
CA LEU A 55 2.52 0.83 6.18
C LEU A 55 3.71 0.45 7.07
N ASP A 56 4.85 1.05 6.77
CA ASP A 56 5.97 1.12 7.68
C ASP A 56 5.93 2.47 8.44
N PRO A 57 5.79 2.48 9.78
CA PRO A 57 5.74 3.72 10.56
C PRO A 57 7.00 4.59 10.44
N GLU A 58 8.19 3.99 10.31
CA GLU A 58 9.44 4.73 10.17
C GLU A 58 9.50 5.43 8.81
N VAL A 59 9.12 4.70 7.75
CA VAL A 59 9.02 5.29 6.41
C VAL A 59 7.97 6.40 6.38
N HIS A 60 6.83 6.19 7.05
CA HIS A 60 5.78 7.21 7.15
C HIS A 60 6.28 8.48 7.86
N VAL A 61 6.99 8.35 8.99
CA VAL A 61 7.55 9.50 9.71
C VAL A 61 8.58 10.23 8.86
N ALA A 62 9.48 9.51 8.19
CA ALA A 62 10.45 10.14 7.29
C ALA A 62 9.76 10.89 6.14
N LEU A 63 8.71 10.30 5.57
CA LEU A 63 7.96 10.90 4.47
C LEU A 63 7.10 12.07 4.92
N TRP A 64 6.33 11.96 5.99
CA TRP A 64 5.31 12.95 6.40
C TRP A 64 5.73 13.87 7.55
N GLY A 65 6.81 13.57 8.26
CA GLY A 65 7.23 14.31 9.45
C GLY A 65 6.27 14.17 10.64
N SER A 66 5.37 13.19 10.61
CA SER A 66 4.36 12.96 11.64
C SER A 66 4.10 11.46 11.82
N LYS A 67 3.47 11.09 12.95
CA LYS A 67 3.09 9.70 13.21
C LYS A 67 1.95 9.27 12.28
N PRO A 68 1.88 7.98 11.91
CA PRO A 68 0.74 7.46 11.17
C PRO A 68 -0.60 7.67 11.89
N PRO A 69 -1.71 7.75 11.14
CA PRO A 69 -3.04 7.79 11.72
C PRO A 69 -3.39 6.49 12.47
N GLU A 70 -4.34 6.60 13.40
CA GLU A 70 -4.90 5.45 14.14
C GLU A 70 -5.66 4.48 13.22
N THR A 71 -6.24 4.99 12.14
CA THR A 71 -6.80 4.17 11.07
C THR A 71 -5.98 4.40 9.82
N VAL A 72 -5.33 3.35 9.33
CA VAL A 72 -4.50 3.43 8.12
C VAL A 72 -5.35 3.02 6.93
N GLU A 73 -5.60 4.00 6.06
CA GLU A 73 -6.20 3.75 4.75
C GLU A 73 -5.11 3.46 3.72
N GLN A 74 -5.45 2.73 2.67
CA GLN A 74 -4.48 2.27 1.68
C GLN A 74 -3.59 3.38 1.07
N PRO A 75 -4.08 4.60 0.76
CA PRO A 75 -3.22 5.67 0.23
C PRO A 75 -2.09 6.10 1.17
N THR A 76 -2.16 5.74 2.45
CA THR A 76 -1.16 6.06 3.47
C THR A 76 -0.02 5.03 3.53
N CYS A 77 -0.22 3.84 2.97
CA CYS A 77 0.74 2.73 3.04
C CYS A 77 2.04 3.02 2.27
N THR A 78 3.13 2.46 2.78
CA THR A 78 4.47 2.52 2.17
C THR A 78 4.50 1.73 0.87
N VAL A 79 3.88 0.56 0.88
CA VAL A 79 3.72 -0.32 -0.26
C VAL A 79 2.23 -0.59 -0.46
N CYS A 80 1.79 -0.50 -1.71
CA CYS A 80 0.41 -0.66 -2.11
C CYS A 80 0.30 -1.59 -3.31
N ALA A 81 -0.81 -2.32 -3.40
CA ALA A 81 -1.20 -3.09 -4.56
C ALA A 81 -2.72 -3.14 -4.67
N ARG A 82 -3.26 -3.04 -5.90
CA ARG A 82 -4.64 -3.46 -6.14
C ARG A 82 -4.66 -4.96 -6.38
N ILE A 83 -5.71 -5.64 -5.95
CA ILE A 83 -5.79 -7.11 -6.02
C ILE A 83 -5.59 -7.67 -7.43
N GLY A 84 -6.05 -6.96 -8.47
CA GLY A 84 -5.81 -7.37 -9.85
C GLY A 84 -4.32 -7.34 -10.25
N GLU A 85 -3.54 -6.40 -9.69
CA GLU A 85 -2.08 -6.38 -9.85
C GLU A 85 -1.41 -7.62 -9.24
N LEU A 86 -2.01 -8.17 -8.17
CA LEU A 86 -1.52 -9.37 -7.47
C LEU A 86 -1.96 -10.68 -8.15
N ILE A 87 -2.99 -10.65 -8.99
CA ILE A 87 -3.50 -11.81 -9.71
C ILE A 87 -2.74 -11.98 -11.04
N ASP A 88 -2.78 -10.95 -11.90
CA ASP A 88 -2.23 -11.05 -13.26
C ASP A 88 -1.72 -9.70 -13.82
N GLY A 89 -1.63 -8.68 -12.98
CA GLY A 89 -1.17 -7.35 -13.40
C GLY A 89 -2.26 -6.46 -14.01
N ARG A 90 -3.53 -6.89 -14.06
CA ARG A 90 -4.64 -6.13 -14.66
C ARG A 90 -5.62 -5.63 -13.62
N ASP A 91 -6.31 -4.53 -13.91
CA ASP A 91 -7.35 -4.04 -12.99
C ASP A 91 -8.51 -5.05 -12.89
N LYS A 92 -8.93 -5.39 -11.67
CA LYS A 92 -9.97 -6.39 -11.43
C LYS A 92 -11.09 -5.78 -10.59
N TRP A 93 -12.30 -5.84 -11.16
CA TRP A 93 -13.55 -5.47 -10.51
C TRP A 93 -14.54 -6.65 -10.61
N TRP A 94 -15.23 -6.95 -9.53
CA TRP A 94 -16.29 -7.96 -9.50
C TRP A 94 -17.65 -7.27 -9.42
N GLN A 95 -18.60 -7.74 -10.22
CA GLN A 95 -19.95 -7.18 -10.25
C GLN A 95 -20.75 -7.62 -9.03
N LEU A 96 -21.36 -6.68 -8.33
CA LEU A 96 -22.20 -6.96 -7.15
C LEU A 96 -23.56 -7.57 -7.50
N SER A 97 -23.90 -7.67 -8.77
CA SER A 97 -25.05 -8.44 -9.26
C SER A 97 -24.76 -9.94 -9.35
N GLU A 98 -23.49 -10.33 -9.47
CA GLU A 98 -23.07 -11.74 -9.59
C GLU A 98 -23.08 -12.42 -8.22
N GLY A 99 -23.77 -13.57 -8.14
CA GLY A 99 -23.90 -14.33 -6.89
C GLY A 99 -22.59 -14.91 -6.36
N SER A 100 -21.59 -15.14 -7.23
CA SER A 100 -20.27 -15.66 -6.87
C SER A 100 -19.35 -14.62 -6.24
N THR A 101 -19.57 -13.33 -6.51
CA THR A 101 -18.70 -12.22 -6.10
C THR A 101 -18.20 -12.30 -4.65
N PRO A 102 -19.05 -12.58 -3.63
CA PRO A 102 -18.55 -12.72 -2.26
C PRO A 102 -17.53 -13.85 -2.07
N ALA A 103 -17.71 -14.99 -2.73
CA ALA A 103 -16.77 -16.11 -2.66
C ALA A 103 -15.48 -15.77 -3.43
N ASP A 104 -15.60 -15.28 -4.66
CA ASP A 104 -14.46 -14.97 -5.54
C ASP A 104 -13.54 -13.91 -4.92
N VAL A 105 -14.12 -12.85 -4.33
CA VAL A 105 -13.34 -11.81 -3.62
C VAL A 105 -12.61 -12.39 -2.42
N THR A 106 -13.28 -13.23 -1.63
CA THR A 106 -12.69 -13.81 -0.41
C THR A 106 -11.55 -14.77 -0.75
N GLU A 107 -11.74 -15.61 -1.76
CA GLU A 107 -10.71 -16.50 -2.29
C GLU A 107 -9.51 -15.71 -2.82
N ALA A 108 -9.76 -14.66 -3.62
CA ALA A 108 -8.69 -13.83 -4.14
C ALA A 108 -7.89 -13.13 -3.02
N VAL A 109 -8.56 -12.67 -1.96
CA VAL A 109 -7.89 -12.07 -0.80
C VAL A 109 -7.04 -13.11 -0.06
N ALA A 110 -7.57 -14.30 0.19
CA ALA A 110 -6.82 -15.37 0.84
C ALA A 110 -5.59 -15.81 0.03
N THR A 111 -5.75 -15.95 -1.29
CA THR A 111 -4.72 -16.48 -2.19
C THR A 111 -3.66 -15.46 -2.56
N HIS A 112 -4.03 -14.18 -2.74
CA HIS A 112 -3.11 -13.18 -3.29
C HIS A 112 -2.77 -12.06 -2.30
N VAL A 113 -3.75 -11.56 -1.54
CA VAL A 113 -3.54 -10.41 -0.65
C VAL A 113 -2.80 -10.81 0.62
N VAL A 114 -3.23 -11.88 1.31
CA VAL A 114 -2.58 -12.31 2.56
C VAL A 114 -1.10 -12.67 2.35
N PRO A 115 -0.71 -13.45 1.32
CA PRO A 115 0.70 -13.72 1.04
C PRO A 115 1.49 -12.48 0.62
N PHE A 116 0.87 -11.56 -0.13
CA PHE A 116 1.49 -10.28 -0.47
C PHE A 116 1.87 -9.48 0.79
N LEU A 117 0.93 -9.31 1.73
CA LEU A 117 1.18 -8.58 2.98
C LEU A 117 2.33 -9.19 3.77
N ALA A 118 2.38 -10.52 3.87
CA ALA A 118 3.49 -11.24 4.51
C ALA A 118 4.84 -10.97 3.79
N ARG A 119 4.85 -11.01 2.45
CA ARG A 119 6.07 -10.78 1.64
C ARG A 119 6.64 -9.38 1.84
N VAL A 120 5.79 -8.36 1.97
CA VAL A 120 6.22 -6.96 2.09
C VAL A 120 6.19 -6.44 3.54
N SER A 121 6.25 -7.34 4.53
CA SER A 121 6.24 -6.99 5.96
C SER A 121 7.60 -6.50 6.51
N THR A 122 8.64 -6.48 5.67
CA THR A 122 10.00 -6.06 6.03
C THR A 122 10.53 -5.02 5.04
N HIS A 123 11.48 -4.18 5.46
CA HIS A 123 12.15 -3.23 4.57
C HIS A 123 12.71 -3.91 3.31
N ALA A 124 13.33 -5.09 3.44
CA ALA A 124 13.84 -5.83 2.29
C ALA A 124 12.73 -6.26 1.32
N GLY A 125 11.62 -6.79 1.85
CA GLY A 125 10.45 -7.17 1.05
C GLY A 125 9.78 -5.98 0.36
N MET A 126 9.63 -4.86 1.08
CA MET A 126 9.10 -3.62 0.52
C MET A 126 10.00 -3.06 -0.57
N LYS A 127 11.32 -3.01 -0.35
CA LYS A 127 12.31 -2.56 -1.33
C LYS A 127 12.20 -3.40 -2.61
N GLN A 128 12.21 -4.73 -2.48
CA GLN A 128 12.12 -5.63 -3.62
C GLN A 128 10.83 -5.41 -4.39
N TRP A 129 9.68 -5.30 -3.71
CA TRP A 129 8.41 -5.02 -4.36
C TRP A 129 8.38 -3.69 -5.12
N LEU A 130 8.94 -2.62 -4.54
CA LEU A 130 9.01 -1.31 -5.19
C LEU A 130 9.90 -1.33 -6.44
N LEU A 131 11.00 -2.08 -6.40
CA LEU A 131 11.89 -2.29 -7.55
C LEU A 131 11.19 -3.11 -8.65
N ASP A 132 10.59 -4.25 -8.29
CA ASP A 132 9.86 -5.12 -9.23
C ASP A 132 8.67 -4.40 -9.88
N SER A 133 8.01 -3.53 -9.11
CA SER A 133 6.92 -2.66 -9.59
C SER A 133 7.41 -1.48 -10.45
N ALA A 134 8.72 -1.36 -10.66
CA ALA A 134 9.38 -0.32 -11.43
C ALA A 134 8.90 1.10 -11.08
N VAL A 135 8.76 1.41 -9.79
CA VAL A 135 8.15 2.67 -9.33
C VAL A 135 8.87 3.92 -9.86
N GLU A 136 10.17 3.83 -10.11
CA GLU A 136 10.99 4.92 -10.67
C GLU A 136 10.57 5.33 -12.09
N LYS A 137 9.91 4.42 -12.82
CA LYS A 137 9.36 4.70 -14.16
C LYS A 137 7.95 5.32 -14.09
N LYS A 138 7.31 5.30 -12.92
CA LYS A 138 5.97 5.86 -12.70
C LYS A 138 6.06 7.38 -12.47
N ARG A 139 4.99 8.10 -12.80
CA ARG A 139 4.91 9.57 -12.59
C ARG A 139 4.49 9.97 -11.16
N TYR A 140 4.20 9.00 -10.30
CA TYR A 140 3.65 9.23 -8.97
C TYR A 140 4.76 9.23 -7.91
N PRO A 141 5.05 10.36 -7.24
CA PRO A 141 6.20 10.48 -6.34
C PRO A 141 6.23 9.58 -5.10
N PRO A 142 5.13 9.33 -4.35
CA PRO A 142 5.20 8.69 -3.04
C PRO A 142 5.91 7.32 -3.00
N PRO A 143 5.67 6.38 -3.94
CA PRO A 143 6.39 5.11 -3.94
C PRO A 143 7.89 5.27 -4.24
N ILE A 144 8.28 6.29 -5.01
CA ILE A 144 9.69 6.60 -5.31
C ILE A 144 10.37 7.17 -4.05
N ILE A 145 9.69 8.07 -3.34
CA ILE A 145 10.18 8.61 -2.06
C ILE A 145 10.31 7.48 -1.02
N SER A 146 9.31 6.59 -0.95
CA SER A 146 9.35 5.43 -0.06
C SER A 146 10.53 4.51 -0.37
N LEU A 147 10.82 4.25 -1.65
CA LEU A 147 12.00 3.49 -2.08
C LEU A 147 13.30 4.16 -1.63
N ALA A 148 13.41 5.49 -1.78
CA ALA A 148 14.59 6.23 -1.33
C ALA A 148 14.78 6.15 0.19
N ILE A 149 13.70 6.30 0.98
CA ILE A 149 13.75 6.17 2.43
C ILE A 149 14.20 4.76 2.82
N ILE A 150 13.58 3.72 2.24
CA ILE A 150 13.96 2.33 2.55
C ILE A 150 15.41 2.04 2.17
N LYS A 151 15.92 2.59 1.06
CA LYS A 151 17.34 2.50 0.69
C LYS A 151 18.24 3.13 1.76
N SER A 152 17.91 4.33 2.21
CA SER A 152 18.65 5.01 3.29
C SER A 152 18.64 4.18 4.59
N LEU A 153 17.48 3.67 5.01
CA LEU A 153 17.33 2.78 6.18
C LEU A 153 18.09 1.46 6.03
N SER A 154 18.36 1.03 4.80
CA SER A 154 19.15 -0.17 4.47
C SER A 154 20.65 0.09 4.33
N GLY A 155 21.13 1.31 4.59
CA GLY A 155 22.54 1.71 4.43
C GLY A 155 22.93 2.10 3.00
N GLU A 156 22.00 2.14 2.04
CA GLU A 156 22.20 2.56 0.65
C GLU A 156 21.98 4.09 0.51
N ALA A 157 22.67 4.88 1.32
CA ALA A 157 22.44 6.32 1.41
C ALA A 157 22.75 7.07 0.11
N VAL A 158 23.82 6.68 -0.60
CA VAL A 158 24.23 7.33 -1.86
C VAL A 158 23.14 7.15 -2.93
N GLU A 159 22.61 5.95 -3.05
CA GLU A 159 21.53 5.59 -3.98
C GLU A 159 20.23 6.29 -3.61
N ALA A 160 19.91 6.36 -2.30
CA ALA A 160 18.75 7.10 -1.81
C ALA A 160 18.82 8.59 -2.20
N CYS A 161 19.95 9.23 -1.95
CA CYS A 161 20.14 10.65 -2.26
C CYS A 161 20.11 10.92 -3.77
N LYS A 162 20.71 10.04 -4.58
CA LYS A 162 20.61 10.12 -6.04
C LYS A 162 19.15 10.04 -6.50
N LEU A 163 18.38 9.09 -5.95
CA LEU A 163 16.98 8.90 -6.31
C LEU A 163 16.12 10.14 -5.98
N LEU A 164 16.33 10.73 -4.80
CA LEU A 164 15.64 11.97 -4.41
C LEU A 164 16.04 13.16 -5.28
N ALA A 165 17.33 13.33 -5.58
CA ALA A 165 17.80 14.40 -6.46
C ALA A 165 17.19 14.28 -7.87
N ASP A 166 17.12 13.08 -8.43
CA ASP A 166 16.51 12.85 -9.74
C ASP A 166 14.99 13.04 -9.73
N LEU A 167 14.32 12.66 -8.63
CA LEU A 167 12.89 12.92 -8.45
C LEU A 167 12.61 14.42 -8.29
N GLN A 168 13.43 15.16 -7.56
CA GLN A 168 13.26 16.60 -7.32
C GLN A 168 13.28 17.42 -8.62
N LYS A 169 14.14 17.04 -9.57
CA LYS A 169 14.20 17.65 -10.92
C LYS A 169 12.88 17.52 -11.69
N LYS A 170 12.12 16.44 -11.45
CA LYS A 170 10.89 16.08 -12.17
C LYS A 170 9.62 16.50 -11.42
N ALA A 171 9.66 16.51 -10.09
CA ALA A 171 8.51 16.83 -9.25
C ALA A 171 8.12 18.31 -9.36
N THR A 172 6.84 18.59 -9.17
CA THR A 172 6.25 19.94 -9.20
C THR A 172 5.36 20.16 -7.98
N GLY A 173 5.07 21.44 -7.69
CA GLY A 173 4.17 21.83 -6.59
C GLY A 173 4.56 21.24 -5.24
N ALA A 174 3.55 20.79 -4.48
CA ALA A 174 3.73 20.22 -3.14
C ALA A 174 4.68 19.00 -3.12
N TRP A 175 4.75 18.22 -4.21
CA TRP A 175 5.66 17.08 -4.27
C TRP A 175 7.12 17.50 -4.36
N ARG A 176 7.46 18.60 -5.04
CA ARG A 176 8.83 19.11 -5.05
C ARG A 176 9.28 19.51 -3.65
N THR A 177 8.42 20.25 -2.94
CA THR A 177 8.66 20.63 -1.53
C THR A 177 8.85 19.40 -0.68
N ARG A 178 7.97 18.40 -0.82
CA ARG A 178 8.06 17.17 -0.04
C ARG A 178 9.34 16.38 -0.30
N VAL A 179 9.77 16.26 -1.56
CA VAL A 179 11.03 15.57 -1.88
C VAL A 179 12.21 16.28 -1.23
N ALA A 180 12.24 17.62 -1.22
CA ALA A 180 13.28 18.40 -0.57
C ALA A 180 13.28 18.21 0.96
N GLU A 181 12.10 18.22 1.61
CA GLU A 181 11.98 17.95 3.04
C GLU A 181 12.53 16.56 3.42
N VAL A 182 12.19 15.54 2.62
CA VAL A 182 12.69 14.18 2.83
C VAL A 182 14.20 14.12 2.61
N ALA A 183 14.72 14.77 1.56
CA ALA A 183 16.17 14.83 1.31
C ALA A 183 16.93 15.43 2.49
N VAL A 184 16.43 16.51 3.10
CA VAL A 184 17.03 17.09 4.31
C VAL A 184 17.00 16.10 5.48
N ARG A 185 15.87 15.42 5.72
CA ARG A 185 15.75 14.42 6.81
C ARG A 185 16.69 13.24 6.63
N LEU A 186 16.99 12.85 5.39
CA LEU A 186 17.92 11.75 5.08
C LEU A 186 19.38 12.20 4.95
N GLY A 187 19.70 13.49 5.13
CA GLY A 187 21.06 13.99 5.01
C GLY A 187 21.59 14.07 3.56
N CYS A 188 20.69 14.21 2.59
CA CYS A 188 21.00 14.30 1.16
C CYS A 188 21.17 15.75 0.64
N GLY A 189 21.14 16.74 1.53
CA GLY A 189 21.20 18.17 1.23
C GLY A 189 22.61 18.74 1.21
#